data_AF-A0A380E9T9-F1
#
_entry.id   AF-A0A380E9T9-F1
#
_cell.length_a   1.000
_cell.length_b   1.000
_cell.length_c   1.000
_cell.angle_alpha   90.00
_cell.angle_beta   90.00
_cell.angle_gamma   90.00
#
_symmetry.space_group_name_H-M   'P 1'
#
loop_
_entity.id
_entity.type
_entity.pdbx_description
1 polymer ?
#
loop_
_entity_poly.entity_id
_entity_poly.type
_entity_poly.pdbx_seq_one_letter_code
_entity_poly.pdbx_strand_id
1 'polypeptide(L)'
;MLRAGEINGLAQNNPFTGLQTSTGAADLAQLTEQKDGLVSQMRQEKYIDLIEEYGFDLIRGEASFIDDKTIQVNGQNITSKSFLIATGASPAVPEIRE
;
A
#
# COMPACT_ATOMS: atom_id res chain seq x y z
N MET A 1 2.60 -4.00 -10.70
CA MET A 1 3.78 -4.46 -11.48
C MET A 1 3.52 -5.73 -12.28
N LEU A 2 2.74 -6.70 -11.79
CA LEU A 2 2.45 -7.95 -12.52
C LEU A 2 1.95 -7.73 -13.96
N ARG A 3 0.96 -6.84 -14.16
CA ARG A 3 0.39 -6.59 -15.49
C ARG A 3 1.39 -6.02 -16.50
N ALA A 4 2.28 -5.12 -16.08
CA ALA A 4 3.34 -4.60 -16.93
C ALA A 4 4.33 -5.71 -17.34
N GLY A 5 4.68 -6.60 -16.39
CA GLY A 5 5.50 -7.77 -16.66
C GLY A 5 4.85 -8.74 -17.66
N GLU A 6 3.55 -9.00 -17.52
CA GLU A 6 2.79 -9.84 -18.45
C GLU A 6 2.77 -9.26 -19.86
N ILE A 7 2.50 -7.96 -20.01
CA ILE A 7 2.50 -7.28 -21.32
C ILE A 7 3.89 -7.35 -21.96
N ASN A 8 4.95 -7.09 -21.19
CA ASN A 8 6.32 -7.18 -21.70
C ASN A 8 6.68 -8.62 -22.11
N GLY A 9 6.25 -9.61 -21.32
CA GLY A 9 6.44 -11.03 -21.64
C GLY A 9 5.72 -11.44 -22.93
N LEU A 10 4.47 -11.01 -23.12
CA LEU A 10 3.71 -11.27 -24.34
C LEU A 10 4.30 -10.54 -25.56
N ALA A 11 4.82 -9.33 -25.39
CA ALA A 11 5.48 -8.60 -26.48
C ALA A 11 6.75 -9.31 -26.98
N GLN A 12 7.47 -10.01 -26.08
CA GLN A 12 8.64 -10.83 -26.45
C GLN A 12 8.23 -12.18 -27.03
N ASN A 13 7.26 -12.83 -26.39
CA ASN A 13 6.85 -14.20 -26.69
C ASN A 13 5.32 -14.23 -26.85
N ASN A 14 4.86 -14.23 -28.09
CA ASN A 14 3.44 -14.39 -28.41
C ASN A 14 3.23 -15.62 -29.31
N PRO A 15 2.06 -16.27 -29.26
CA PRO A 15 1.79 -17.49 -30.02
C PRO A 15 1.38 -17.24 -31.49
N PHE A 16 1.28 -15.99 -31.93
CA PHE A 16 0.73 -15.65 -33.24
C PHE A 16 1.83 -15.44 -34.27
N THR A 17 1.93 -16.36 -35.24
CA THR A 17 2.96 -16.32 -36.29
C THR A 17 2.85 -15.11 -37.23
N GLY A 18 1.69 -14.45 -37.28
CA GLY A 18 1.48 -13.22 -38.03
C GLY A 18 1.82 -11.94 -37.27
N LEU A 19 2.14 -12.01 -35.97
CA LEU A 19 2.49 -10.84 -35.17
C LEU A 19 3.99 -10.63 -35.11
N GLN A 20 4.44 -9.46 -35.55
CA GLN A 20 5.80 -8.98 -35.34
C GLN A 20 5.81 -7.98 -34.21
N THR A 21 6.21 -8.43 -33.02
CA THR A 21 6.36 -7.59 -31.83
C THR A 21 7.78 -7.68 -31.31
N SER A 22 8.25 -6.58 -30.74
CA SER A 22 9.52 -6.52 -30.03
C SER A 22 9.38 -5.49 -28.92
N THR A 23 10.15 -5.66 -27.85
CA THR A 23 10.19 -4.71 -26.73
C THR A 23 11.64 -4.42 -26.36
N GLY A 24 11.88 -3.19 -25.90
CA GLY A 24 13.16 -2.80 -25.29
C GLY A 24 13.26 -3.24 -23.83
N ALA A 25 14.29 -2.77 -23.14
CA ALA A 25 14.38 -2.93 -21.70
C ALA A 25 13.24 -2.15 -21.02
N ALA A 26 12.59 -2.77 -20.04
CA ALA A 26 11.56 -2.09 -19.25
C ALA A 26 12.20 -1.06 -18.31
N ASP A 27 11.69 0.17 -18.35
CA ASP A 27 12.05 1.21 -17.38
C ASP A 27 11.27 1.00 -16.07
N LEU A 28 11.92 0.32 -15.12
CA LEU A 28 11.32 0.03 -13.81
C LEU A 28 11.04 1.30 -13.01
N ALA A 29 11.87 2.34 -13.17
CA ALA A 29 11.70 3.58 -12.43
C ALA A 29 10.41 4.28 -12.87
N GLN A 30 10.21 4.41 -14.18
CA GLN A 30 9.00 5.01 -14.73
C GLN A 30 7.74 4.21 -14.37
N LEU A 31 7.79 2.87 -14.44
CA LEU A 31 6.65 2.02 -14.03
C LEU A 31 6.33 2.16 -12.54
N THR A 32 7.36 2.35 -11.71
CA THR A 32 7.18 2.55 -10.26
C THR A 32 6.55 3.91 -9.97
N GLU A 33 7.03 4.97 -10.62
CA GLU A 33 6.48 6.32 -10.52
C GLU A 33 5.00 6.37 -10.91
N GLN A 34 4.63 5.77 -12.05
CA GLN A 34 3.24 5.68 -12.50
C GLN A 34 2.36 4.95 -11.48
N LYS A 35 2.85 3.84 -10.92
CA LYS A 35 2.13 3.07 -9.90
C LYS A 35 1.97 3.88 -8.61
N ASP A 36 3.01 4.59 -8.17
CA ASP A 36 2.95 5.42 -6.95
C ASP A 36 2.01 6.61 -7.12
N GLY A 37 1.99 7.23 -8.30
CA GLY A 37 1.03 8.29 -8.64
C GLY A 37 -0.42 7.79 -8.56
N LEU A 38 -0.72 6.66 -9.20
CA LEU A 38 -2.06 6.05 -9.15
C LEU A 38 -2.49 5.71 -7.73
N VAL A 39 -1.62 5.06 -6.93
CA VAL A 39 -1.91 4.71 -5.54
C VAL A 39 -2.16 5.96 -4.69
N SER A 40 -1.39 7.03 -4.92
CA SER A 40 -1.54 8.28 -4.19
C SER A 40 -2.88 8.96 -4.49
N GLN A 41 -3.26 9.04 -5.76
CA GLN A 41 -4.56 9.56 -6.18
C GLN A 41 -5.71 8.78 -5.53
N MET A 42 -5.68 7.44 -5.63
CA MET A 42 -6.73 6.59 -5.04
C MET A 42 -6.82 6.76 -3.53
N ARG A 43 -5.70 6.94 -2.84
CA ARG A 43 -5.68 7.16 -1.39
C ARG A 43 -6.32 8.50 -1.01
N GLN A 44 -6.07 9.54 -1.80
CA GLN A 44 -6.66 10.86 -1.59
C GLN A 44 -8.19 10.78 -1.72
N GLU A 45 -8.66 10.33 -2.89
CA GLU A 45 -10.08 10.31 -3.24
C GLU A 45 -10.92 9.41 -2.32
N LYS A 46 -10.39 8.24 -1.94
CA LYS A 46 -11.16 7.26 -1.17
C LYS A 46 -11.16 7.47 0.34
N TYR A 47 -10.20 8.22 0.88
CA TYR A 47 -10.00 8.29 2.31
C TYR A 47 -9.84 9.72 2.79
N ILE A 48 -8.87 10.47 2.24
CA ILE A 48 -8.53 11.79 2.79
C ILE A 48 -9.69 12.77 2.59
N ASP A 49 -10.24 12.83 1.39
CA ASP A 49 -11.29 13.79 1.05
C ASP A 49 -12.63 13.49 1.75
N LEU A 50 -12.79 12.28 2.29
CA LEU A 50 -14.05 11.81 2.88
C LEU A 50 -14.02 11.77 4.42
N ILE A 51 -12.87 12.01 5.06
CA ILE A 51 -12.76 11.97 6.53
C ILE A 51 -13.70 12.98 7.19
N GLU A 52 -13.80 14.20 6.64
CA GLU A 52 -14.70 15.23 7.17
C GLU A 52 -16.18 14.83 7.04
N GLU A 53 -16.52 14.03 6.03
CA GLU A 53 -17.90 13.59 5.78
C GLU A 53 -18.33 12.41 6.68
N TYR A 54 -17.37 11.59 7.16
CA TYR A 54 -17.66 10.40 7.96
C TYR A 54 -17.75 10.64 9.48
N GLY A 55 -17.40 11.84 9.96
CA GLY A 55 -17.60 12.22 11.37
C GLY A 55 -16.69 11.50 12.37
N PHE A 56 -15.49 11.08 11.96
CA PHE A 56 -14.47 10.54 12.86
C PHE A 56 -13.16 11.34 12.78
N ASP A 57 -12.41 11.37 13.89
CA ASP A 57 -11.10 12.03 13.94
C ASP A 57 -9.99 11.12 13.39
N LEU A 58 -9.16 11.65 12.50
CA LEU A 58 -7.93 10.97 12.05
C LEU A 58 -6.74 11.43 12.89
N ILE A 59 -6.17 10.52 13.68
CA ILE A 59 -4.94 10.75 14.44
C ILE A 59 -3.81 9.97 13.78
N ARG A 60 -2.82 10.68 13.23
CA ARG A 60 -1.65 10.06 12.58
C ARG A 60 -0.55 9.80 13.61
N GLY A 61 -0.25 8.53 13.87
CA GLY A 61 0.86 8.12 14.73
C GLY A 61 0.81 6.62 15.01
N GLU A 62 1.87 6.11 15.63
CA GLU A 62 1.88 4.75 16.16
C GLU A 62 1.18 4.75 17.52
N ALA A 63 0.19 3.88 17.67
CA ALA A 63 -0.60 3.75 18.89
C ALA A 63 -0.20 2.49 19.65
N SER A 64 -0.10 2.60 20.97
CA SER A 64 0.13 1.47 21.87
C SER A 64 -0.82 1.53 23.06
N PHE A 65 -1.27 0.38 23.55
CA PHE A 65 -2.04 0.31 24.81
C PHE A 65 -1.10 0.55 25.97
N ILE A 66 -1.49 1.44 26.88
CA ILE A 66 -0.81 1.65 28.17
C ILE A 66 -1.57 1.02 29.33
N ASP A 67 -2.86 0.75 29.14
CA ASP A 67 -3.74 -0.03 30.03
C ASP A 67 -4.93 -0.62 29.23
N ASP A 68 -5.94 -1.17 29.92
CA ASP A 68 -7.10 -1.83 29.30
C ASP A 68 -8.08 -0.87 28.61
N LYS A 69 -7.97 0.44 28.86
CA LYS A 69 -8.90 1.47 28.40
C LYS A 69 -8.24 2.66 27.72
N THR A 70 -6.91 2.69 27.67
CA THR A 70 -6.14 3.84 27.22
C THR A 70 -5.07 3.44 26.22
N ILE A 71 -5.06 4.14 25.09
CA ILE A 71 -3.96 4.11 24.13
C ILE A 71 -3.15 5.39 24.23
N GLN A 72 -1.85 5.30 23.96
CA GLN A 72 -0.98 6.45 23.75
C GLN A 72 -0.60 6.56 22.27
N VAL A 73 -0.70 7.77 21.71
CA VAL A 73 -0.26 8.10 20.35
C VAL A 73 0.35 9.50 20.36
N ASN A 74 1.56 9.66 19.82
CA ASN A 74 2.30 10.93 19.84
C ASN A 74 2.41 11.59 21.24
N GLY A 75 2.46 10.79 22.31
CA GLY A 75 2.47 11.28 23.70
C GLY A 75 1.10 11.73 24.24
N GLN A 76 0.04 11.68 23.45
CA GLN A 76 -1.33 11.93 23.89
C GLN A 76 -1.99 10.63 24.35
N ASN A 77 -2.64 10.67 25.51
CA ASN A 77 -3.42 9.54 26.03
C ASN A 77 -4.89 9.68 25.60
N ILE A 78 -5.46 8.61 25.06
CA ILE A 78 -6.84 8.56 24.55
C ILE A 78 -7.56 7.39 25.20
N THR A 79 -8.72 7.67 25.80
CA THR A 79 -9.57 6.65 26.41
C THR A 79 -10.76 6.31 25.51
N SER A 80 -11.21 5.05 25.53
CA SER A 80 -12.40 4.60 24.79
C SER A 80 -13.18 3.54 25.56
N LYS A 81 -14.47 3.39 25.22
CA LYS A 81 -15.33 2.31 25.72
C LYS A 81 -15.03 0.97 25.05
N SER A 82 -14.59 1.02 23.79
CA SER A 82 -14.33 -0.15 22.95
C SER A 82 -13.17 0.14 22.01
N PHE A 83 -12.41 -0.91 21.66
CA PHE A 83 -11.30 -0.83 20.72
C PHE A 83 -11.45 -1.88 19.61
N LEU A 84 -11.07 -1.50 18.39
CA LEU A 84 -10.89 -2.41 17.26
C LEU A 84 -9.40 -2.42 16.88
N ILE A 85 -8.76 -3.60 16.94
CA ILE A 85 -7.36 -3.76 16.52
C ILE A 85 -7.35 -4.22 15.06
N ALA A 86 -7.00 -3.32 14.16
CA ALA A 86 -6.96 -3.54 12.71
C ALA A 86 -5.59 -3.18 12.10
N THR A 87 -4.51 -3.57 12.78
CA THR A 87 -3.12 -3.22 12.41
C THR A 87 -2.56 -3.96 11.19
N GLY A 88 -3.29 -4.95 10.67
CA GLY A 88 -2.82 -5.78 9.56
C GLY A 88 -1.66 -6.68 9.97
N ALA A 89 -0.72 -6.92 9.06
CA ALA A 89 0.45 -7.75 9.26
C ALA A 89 1.69 -7.15 8.58
N SER A 90 2.88 -7.52 9.05
CA SER A 90 4.16 -7.19 8.45
C SER A 90 4.91 -8.47 8.03
N PRO A 91 5.79 -8.41 7.02
CA PRO A 91 6.60 -9.56 6.61
C PRO A 91 7.50 -10.06 7.75
N ALA A 92 7.55 -11.38 7.96
CA ALA A 92 8.49 -11.98 8.90
C ALA A 92 9.92 -11.98 8.32
N VAL A 93 10.89 -11.51 9.11
CA VAL A 93 12.32 -11.57 8.75
C VAL A 93 12.93 -12.79 9.45
N PRO A 94 13.40 -13.81 8.71
CA PRO A 94 13.96 -15.02 9.31
C PRO A 94 15.36 -14.75 9.90
N GLU A 95 15.65 -15.36 11.05
CA GLU A 95 17.02 -15.41 11.59
C GLU A 95 17.85 -16.41 10.79
N ILE A 96 18.70 -15.92 9.89
CA ILE A 96 19.66 -16.73 9.15
C ILE A 96 21.01 -16.65 9.87
N ARG A 97 21.58 -17.79 10.26
CA ARG A 97 22.94 -17.88 10.82
C ARG A 97 23.92 -18.07 9.66
N GLU A 98 24.99 -17.28 9.64
CA GLU A 98 26.14 -17.47 8.72
C GLU A 98 26.95 -18.73 9.06
#